data_AF-A0A366F3B5-F1
#
_entry.id   AF-A0A366F3B5-F1
#
_cell.length_a   1.000
_cell.length_b   1.000
_cell.length_c   1.000
_cell.angle_alpha   90.00
_cell.angle_beta   90.00
_cell.angle_gamma   90.00
#
_symmetry.space_group_name_H-M   'P 1'
#
loop_
_entity.id
_entity.type
_entity.pdbx_description
1 polymer ?
#
loop_
_entity_poly.entity_id
_entity_poly.type
_entity_poly.pdbx_seq_one_letter_code
_entity_poly.pdbx_strand_id
1 'polypeptide(L)' 'MIPFLVVKTRTGPSYIRADRVIAIHSSEPNECVVLLTDGVTIPALEPAEDIVARLEAEAREQDDAQLIKENSNHGHAPR' A
#
# COMPACT_ATOMS: atom_id res chain seq x y z
N MET A 1 2.59 9.82 -8.28
CA MET A 1 3.44 8.61 -8.32
C MET A 1 2.60 7.50 -7.73
N ILE A 2 2.56 6.30 -8.33
CA ILE A 2 1.83 5.18 -7.72
C ILE A 2 2.79 4.57 -6.69
N PRO A 3 2.45 4.56 -5.40
CA PRO A 3 3.35 4.04 -4.39
C PRO A 3 3.52 2.53 -4.56
N PHE A 4 4.77 2.09 -4.47
CA PHE A 4 5.12 0.68 -4.43
C PHE A 4 5.46 0.28 -3.01
N LEU A 5 4.77 -0.74 -2.51
CA LEU A 5 5.10 -1.45 -1.30
C LEU A 5 6.25 -2.41 -1.57
N VAL A 6 7.35 -2.27 -0.84
CA VAL A 6 8.48 -3.19 -0.91
C VAL A 6 8.24 -4.31 0.10
N VAL A 7 8.18 -5.55 -0.40
CA VAL A 7 7.93 -6.75 0.40
C VAL A 7 9.14 -7.68 0.30
N LYS A 8 9.64 -8.15 1.44
CA LYS A 8 10.77 -9.07 1.53
C LYS A 8 10.31 -10.48 1.18
N THR A 9 10.87 -11.06 0.12
CA THR A 9 10.59 -12.45 -0.25
C THR A 9 11.88 -13.27 -0.22
N ARG A 10 11.78 -14.59 -0.38
CA ARG A 10 12.94 -15.49 -0.34
C ARG A 10 13.97 -15.22 -1.44
N THR A 11 13.53 -14.80 -2.63
CA THR A 11 14.38 -14.61 -3.81
C THR A 11 14.80 -13.16 -4.03
N GLY A 12 14.39 -12.24 -3.15
CA GLY A 12 14.64 -10.80 -3.26
C GLY A 12 13.44 -9.95 -2.86
N PRO A 13 13.53 -8.62 -2.94
CA PRO A 13 12.38 -7.75 -2.72
C PRO A 13 11.38 -7.86 -3.88
N SER A 14 10.09 -7.88 -3.55
CA SER A 14 9.00 -7.70 -4.50
C SER A 14 8.45 -6.29 -4.35
N TYR A 15 8.22 -5.61 -5.48
CA TYR A 15 7.62 -4.27 -5.53
C TYR A 15 6.17 -4.41 -5.96
N ILE A 16 5.26 -4.17 -5.04
CA ILE A 16 3.83 -4.40 -5.21
C ILE A 16 3.13 -3.06 -5.23
N ARG A 17 2.18 -2.84 -6.14
CA ARG A 17 1.36 -1.63 -6.05
C ARG A 17 0.36 -1.76 -4.91
N ALA A 18 0.31 -0.77 -4.03
CA ALA A 18 -0.58 -0.79 -2.86
C ALA A 18 -2.06 -0.94 -3.25
N ASP A 19 -2.49 -0.32 -4.36
CA ASP A 19 -3.86 -0.37 -4.89
C ASP A 19 -4.30 -1.75 -5.40
N ARG A 20 -3.36 -2.71 -5.51
CA ARG A 20 -3.64 -4.06 -5.99
C ARG A 20 -3.68 -5.11 -4.90
N VAL A 21 -3.36 -4.74 -3.67
CA VAL A 21 -3.47 -5.64 -2.52
C VAL A 21 -4.93 -5.74 -2.10
N ILE A 22 -5.47 -6.96 -2.05
CA ILE A 22 -6.84 -7.22 -1.60
C ILE A 22 -6.90 -7.73 -0.16
N ALA A 23 -5.86 -8.45 0.27
CA ALA A 23 -5.78 -9.06 1.58
C ALA A 23 -4.33 -9.41 1.92
N ILE A 24 -4.06 -9.48 3.23
CA ILE A 24 -2.85 -10.07 3.78
C ILE A 24 -3.28 -11.22 4.68
N HIS A 25 -2.76 -12.41 4.42
CA HIS A 25 -3.02 -13.60 5.20
C HIS A 25 -1.77 -13.98 5.99
N SER A 26 -1.89 -14.13 7.31
CA SER A 26 -0.82 -14.65 8.16
C SER A 26 -1.27 -15.96 8.80
N SER A 27 -0.39 -16.94 8.74
CA SER A 27 -0.51 -18.21 9.48
C SER A 27 0.65 -18.39 10.46
N GLU A 28 1.76 -17.68 10.26
CA GLU A 28 2.94 -17.70 11.12
C GLU A 28 3.31 -16.27 11.54
N PRO A 29 3.95 -16.06 12.72
CA PRO A 29 4.24 -14.72 13.22
C PRO A 29 5.17 -13.89 12.33
N ASN A 30 6.11 -14.52 11.64
CA ASN A 30 7.17 -13.85 10.89
C ASN A 30 7.02 -13.99 9.36
N GLU A 31 5.91 -14.57 8.91
CA GLU A 31 5.64 -14.80 7.50
C GLU A 31 4.17 -14.51 7.20
N CYS A 32 3.92 -14.01 6.00
CA CYS A 32 2.57 -13.81 5.52
C CYS A 32 2.49 -13.95 4.00
N VAL A 33 1.28 -13.94 3.48
CA VAL A 33 0.99 -14.00 2.06
C VAL A 33 0.21 -12.75 1.69
N VAL A 34 0.71 -11.99 0.73
CA VAL A 34 0.01 -10.85 0.13
C VAL A 34 -0.82 -11.37 -1.03
N LEU A 35 -2.13 -11.11 -1.00
CA LEU A 35 -3.06 -11.49 -2.07
C LEU A 35 -3.35 -10.27 -2.94
N LEU A 36 -3.25 -10.44 -4.26
CA LEU A 36 -3.48 -9.40 -5.24
C LEU A 36 -4.79 -9.60 -6.01
N THR A 37 -5.33 -8.51 -6.57
CA THR A 37 -6.60 -8.49 -7.33
C THR A 37 -6.66 -9.45 -8.53
N ASP A 38 -5.52 -9.87 -9.08
CA ASP A 38 -5.41 -10.77 -10.23
C ASP A 38 -5.26 -12.25 -9.84
N GLY A 39 -5.39 -12.55 -8.54
CA GLY A 39 -5.21 -13.90 -8.01
C GLY A 39 -3.74 -14.27 -7.77
N VAL A 40 -2.80 -13.34 -7.99
CA VAL A 40 -1.40 -13.56 -7.64
C VAL A 40 -1.22 -13.49 -6.12
N THR A 41 -0.47 -14.44 -5.59
CA THR A 41 -0.07 -14.48 -4.18
C THR A 41 1.43 -14.31 -4.05
N ILE A 42 1.87 -13.42 -3.16
CA ILE A 42 3.29 -13.18 -2.91
C ILE A 42 3.62 -13.60 -1.47
N PRO A 43 4.42 -14.66 -1.27
CA PRO A 43 4.89 -15.04 0.05
C PRO A 43 5.93 -14.02 0.54
N ALA A 44 5.68 -13.49 1.73
CA ALA A 44 6.48 -12.47 2.37
C ALA A 44 7.14 -13.03 3.64
N LEU A 45 8.42 -12.75 3.81
CA LEU A 45 9.25 -13.13 4.96
C LEU A 45 9.31 -11.97 5.97
N GLU A 46 8.13 -11.48 6.33
CA GLU A 46 7.93 -10.45 7.34
C GLU A 46 6.55 -10.56 7.98
N PRO A 47 6.37 -10.03 9.20
CA PRO A 47 5.07 -10.02 9.89
C PRO A 47 3.99 -9.28 9.10
N ALA A 48 2.76 -9.80 9.14
CA ALA A 48 1.64 -9.15 8.47
C ALA A 48 1.35 -7.75 9.01
N GLU A 49 1.53 -7.52 10.32
CA GLU A 49 1.34 -6.22 10.95
C GLU A 49 2.21 -5.12 10.33
N ASP A 50 3.47 -5.44 9.98
CA ASP A 50 4.39 -4.49 9.35
C ASP A 50 3.96 -4.14 7.93
N ILE A 51 3.40 -5.11 7.18
CA ILE A 51 2.88 -4.86 5.83
C ILE A 51 1.60 -4.02 5.91
N VAL A 52 0.69 -4.36 6.84
CA VAL A 52 -0.56 -3.59 7.06
C VAL A 52 -0.25 -2.16 7.46
N ALA A 53 0.67 -1.93 8.40
CA ALA A 53 1.03 -0.59 8.85
C ALA A 53 1.55 0.30 7.72
N ARG A 54 2.35 -0.26 6.79
CA ARG A 54 2.80 0.47 5.60
C ARG A 54 1.65 0.76 4.64
N LEU A 55 0.74 -0.18 4.40
CA LEU A 55 -0.44 0.07 3.56
C LEU A 55 -1.34 1.17 4.12
N GLU A 56 -1.55 1.18 5.43
CA GLU A 56 -2.35 2.21 6.10
C GLU A 56 -1.69 3.60 6.05
N ALA A 57 -0.35 3.65 6.20
CA ALA A 57 0.39 4.91 6.06
C ALA A 57 0.23 5.50 4.64
N GLU A 58 0.37 4.66 3.61
CA GLU A 58 0.19 5.07 2.21
C GLU A 58 -1.24 5.55 1.91
N ALA A 59 -2.25 4.89 2.49
CA ALA A 59 -3.64 5.31 2.32
C ALA A 59 -3.89 6.72 2.90
N ARG A 60 -3.35 7.01 4.09
CA ARG A 60 -3.49 8.34 4.72
C ARG A 60 -2.79 9.43 3.93
N GLU A 61 -1.60 9.16 3.40
CA GLU A 61 -0.88 10.13 2.56
C GLU A 61 -1.65 10.48 1.28
N GLN A 62 -2.37 9.53 0.70
CA GLN A 62 -3.20 9.77 -0.48
C GLN A 62 -4.41 10.66 -0.16
N ASP A 63 -5.08 10.40 0.96
CA ASP A 63 -6.23 11.21 1.41
C ASP A 63 -5.81 12.66 1.67
N ASP A 64 -4.70 12.86 2.39
CA ASP A 64 -4.16 14.19 2.68
C ASP A 64 -3.74 14.93 1.41
N ALA A 65 -3.10 14.24 0.47
CA ALA A 65 -2.72 14.81 -0.82
C ALA A 65 -3.94 15.20 -1.67
N GLN A 66 -5.06 14.47 -1.55
CA GLN A 66 -6.30 14.80 -2.24
C GLN A 66 -6.98 16.03 -1.62
N LEU A 67 -7.06 16.11 -0.29
CA LEU A 67 -7.61 17.26 0.43
C LEU A 67 -6.88 18.57 0.11
N ILE A 68 -5.53 18.53 0.01
CA ILE A 68 -4.73 19.71 -0.37
C ILE A 68 -5.06 20.18 -1.79
N LYS A 69 -5.25 19.25 -2.74
CA LYS A 69 -5.60 19.57 -4.13
C LYS A 69 -6.98 20.19 -4.25
N GLU A 70 -7.97 19.65 -3.54
CA GLU A 70 -9.35 20.16 -3.55
C GLU A 70 -9.42 21.60 -3.01
N ASN A 71 -8.74 21.86 -1.90
CA ASN A 71 -8.68 23.19 -1.28
C ASN A 71 -7.93 24.23 -2.14
N SER A 72 -6.92 23.81 -2.91
CA SER A 72 -6.14 24.71 -3.78
C SER A 72 -6.92 25.17 -5.01
N ASN A 73 -7.90 24.38 -5.47
CA ASN A 73 -8.68 24.68 -6.68
C ASN A 73 -9.84 25.66 -6.44
N HIS A 74 -10.21 25.95 -5.19
CA HIS A 74 -11.29 26.88 -4.85
C HIS A 74 -10.84 28.34 -4.64
N GLY A 75 -9.55 28.66 -4.86
CA GLY A 75 -8.96 29.96 -4.57
C GLY A 75 -8.97 31.03 -5.68
N HIS A 76 -9.50 30.75 -6.88
CA HIS A 76 -9.46 31.72 -8.00
C HIS A 76 -10.85 32.11 -8.48
N ALA A 77 -11.55 32.92 -7.69
CA ALA A 77 -12.64 33.74 -8.19
C ALA A 77 -12.04 35.07 -8.71
N PRO A 78 -12.09 35.37 -10.02
CA PRO A 78 -11.59 36.63 -10.54
C PRO A 78 -12.55 37.76 -10.14
N ARG A 79 -12.00 38.85 -9.62
CA ARG A 79 -12.61 40.18 -9.66
C ARG A 79 -11.60 41.16 -10.21
#